data_AF-A0A017RUU9-F1
#
_entry.id   AF-A0A017RUU9-F1
#
_cell.length_a   1.000
_cell.length_b   1.000
_cell.length_c   1.000
_cell.angle_alpha   90.00
_cell.angle_beta   90.00
_cell.angle_gamma   90.00
#
_symmetry.space_group_name_H-M   'P 1'
#
loop_
_entity.id
_entity.type
_entity.pdbx_description
1 polymer ?
#
loop_
_entity_poly.entity_id
_entity_poly.type
_entity_poly.pdbx_seq_one_letter_code
_entity_poly.pdbx_strand_id
1 'polypeptide(L)'
;MGKPVKIYDLAYDLIKLSGLEPEKDVEIKITGLRPGEKLYEELLMAEEGLGKTRHEKIFIGKPAYEDIDELKRKIGELKFIALTRDNELIKKKIEELVPTYKRFEINDEAAVTFENGEVLNSR
;
A
#
# COMPACT_ATOMS: atom_id res chain seq x y z
N MET A 1 2.26 8.74 -16.05
CA MET A 1 2.88 7.45 -15.65
C MET A 1 2.40 6.33 -16.58
N GLY A 2 3.04 5.16 -16.54
CA GLY A 2 2.64 3.98 -17.30
C GLY A 2 1.41 3.28 -16.72
N LYS A 3 1.02 2.15 -17.32
CA LYS A 3 -0.09 1.32 -16.82
C LYS A 3 0.34 0.56 -15.56
N PRO A 4 -0.55 0.34 -14.58
CA PRO A 4 -0.28 -0.51 -13.44
C PRO A 4 0.03 -1.94 -13.92
N VAL A 5 0.92 -2.62 -13.19
CA VAL A 5 1.34 -4.00 -13.49
C VAL A 5 0.80 -4.92 -12.41
N LYS A 6 0.17 -6.03 -12.81
CA LYS A 6 -0.29 -7.05 -11.87
C LYS A 6 0.89 -7.90 -11.41
N ILE A 7 1.02 -8.10 -10.11
CA ILE A 7 2.10 -8.92 -9.52
C ILE A 7 2.04 -10.37 -9.98
N TYR A 8 0.83 -10.90 -10.20
CA TYR A 8 0.63 -12.25 -10.73
C TYR A 8 1.25 -12.42 -12.12
N ASP A 9 0.94 -11.52 -13.05
CA ASP A 9 1.49 -11.53 -14.42
C ASP A 9 3.02 -11.39 -14.39
N LEU A 10 3.54 -10.51 -13.53
CA LEU A 10 4.97 -10.34 -13.33
C LEU A 10 5.64 -11.64 -12.87
N ALA A 11 5.03 -12.40 -11.97
CA ALA A 11 5.58 -13.67 -11.52
C ALA A 11 5.63 -14.70 -12.67
N TYR A 12 4.57 -14.78 -13.48
CA TYR A 12 4.55 -15.63 -14.69
C TYR A 12 5.65 -15.25 -15.69
N ASP A 13 5.82 -13.95 -15.94
CA ASP A 13 6.84 -13.45 -16.85
C ASP A 13 8.25 -13.76 -16.35
N LEU A 14 8.52 -13.61 -15.04
CA LEU A 14 9.81 -13.95 -14.45
C LEU A 14 10.15 -15.44 -14.57
N ILE A 15 9.19 -16.34 -14.37
CA ILE A 15 9.39 -17.79 -14.53
C ILE A 15 9.74 -18.11 -15.99
N LYS A 16 8.98 -17.57 -16.95
CA LYS A 16 9.23 -17.77 -18.39
C LYS A 16 10.58 -17.21 -18.83
N LEU A 17 10.94 -16.03 -18.35
CA LEU A 17 12.24 -15.40 -18.63
C LEU A 17 13.42 -16.22 -18.08
N SER A 18 13.17 -17.05 -17.07
CA SER A 18 14.14 -17.99 -16.51
C SER A 18 14.25 -19.30 -17.31
N GLY A 19 13.51 -19.45 -18.41
CA GLY A 19 13.48 -20.65 -19.24
C GLY A 19 12.64 -21.81 -18.68
N LEU A 20 11.75 -21.51 -17.73
CA LEU A 20 10.89 -22.48 -17.06
C LEU A 20 9.42 -22.29 -17.46
N GLU A 21 8.62 -23.36 -17.35
CA GLU A 21 7.17 -23.33 -17.58
C GLU A 21 6.41 -23.12 -16.24
N PRO A 22 5.66 -22.01 -16.09
CA PRO A 22 4.79 -21.80 -14.93
C PRO A 22 3.78 -22.93 -14.75
N GLU A 23 3.46 -23.27 -13.51
CA GLU A 23 2.56 -24.38 -13.12
C GLU A 23 3.04 -25.78 -13.48
N LYS A 24 4.23 -25.92 -14.08
CA LYS A 24 4.87 -27.20 -14.36
C LYS A 24 6.22 -27.34 -13.69
N ASP A 25 7.11 -26.39 -13.93
CA ASP A 25 8.44 -26.34 -13.31
C ASP A 25 8.42 -25.55 -12.00
N VAL A 26 7.56 -24.52 -11.92
CA VAL A 26 7.38 -23.67 -10.75
C VAL A 26 5.90 -23.38 -10.53
N GLU A 27 5.35 -23.88 -9.41
CA GLU A 27 3.97 -23.63 -8.96
C GLU A 27 3.83 -22.24 -8.32
N ILE A 28 2.77 -21.50 -8.66
CA ILE A 28 2.46 -20.23 -8.00
C ILE A 28 1.34 -20.44 -6.97
N LYS A 29 1.65 -20.16 -5.70
CA LYS A 29 0.68 -20.26 -4.60
C LYS A 29 0.20 -18.89 -4.16
N ILE A 30 -1.11 -18.72 -4.07
CA ILE A 30 -1.73 -17.53 -3.51
C ILE A 30 -1.80 -17.65 -1.99
N THR A 31 -1.09 -16.77 -1.29
CA THR A 31 -1.02 -16.77 0.19
C THR A 31 -1.93 -15.73 0.85
N GLY A 32 -2.69 -14.97 0.07
CA GLY A 32 -3.50 -13.85 0.55
C GLY A 32 -2.68 -12.60 0.85
N LEU A 33 -3.37 -11.53 1.23
CA LEU A 33 -2.78 -10.25 1.62
C LEU A 33 -2.31 -10.29 3.09
N ARG A 34 -1.17 -9.66 3.36
CA ARG A 34 -0.67 -9.48 4.73
C ARG A 34 -1.39 -8.29 5.40
N PRO A 35 -1.46 -8.26 6.74
CA PRO A 35 -2.04 -7.14 7.47
C PRO A 35 -1.38 -5.80 7.07
N GLY A 36 -2.21 -4.84 6.65
CA GLY A 36 -1.75 -3.52 6.21
C GLY A 36 -1.35 -3.42 4.74
N GLU A 37 -1.40 -4.50 3.96
CA GLU A 37 -1.16 -4.43 2.52
C GLU A 37 -2.36 -3.91 1.73
N LYS A 38 -2.07 -3.21 0.64
CA LYS A 38 -3.06 -2.74 -0.33
C LYS A 38 -3.02 -3.60 -1.59
N LEU A 39 -4.19 -3.93 -2.12
CA LEU A 39 -4.29 -4.60 -3.42
C LEU A 39 -3.95 -3.66 -4.60
N TYR A 40 -4.20 -2.36 -4.42
CA TYR A 40 -3.88 -1.31 -5.37
C TYR A 40 -3.28 -0.11 -4.65
N GLU A 41 -2.21 0.44 -5.20
CA GLU A 41 -1.64 1.72 -4.74
C GLU A 41 -2.39 2.90 -5.33
N GLU A 42 -2.46 3.99 -4.57
CA GLU A 42 -3.05 5.25 -5.04
C GLU A 42 -2.07 5.94 -6.00
N LEU A 43 -2.53 6.29 -7.20
CA LEU A 43 -1.72 6.76 -8.33
C LEU A 43 -1.24 8.21 -8.22
N LEU A 44 -1.05 8.72 -7.01
CA LEU A 44 -0.90 10.13 -6.57
C LEU A 44 -2.16 10.55 -5.82
N MET A 45 -1.98 11.00 -4.57
CA MET A 45 -3.06 11.47 -3.71
C MET A 45 -3.78 12.60 -4.46
N ALA A 46 -5.01 12.35 -4.90
CA ALA A 46 -5.81 13.32 -5.65
C ALA A 46 -6.04 14.64 -4.88
N GLU A 47 -5.71 14.65 -3.59
CA GLU A 47 -5.76 15.79 -2.68
C GLU A 47 -4.51 16.69 -2.72
N GLU A 48 -3.35 16.17 -3.14
CA GLU A 48 -2.15 17.00 -3.30
C GLU A 48 -2.25 17.72 -4.65
N GLY A 49 -2.58 19.00 -4.63
CA GLY A 49 -2.69 19.80 -5.85
C GLY A 49 -1.38 19.76 -6.66
N LEU A 50 -1.32 18.90 -7.69
CA LEU A 50 -0.12 18.69 -8.49
C LEU A 50 0.13 19.89 -9.41
N GLY A 51 1.24 20.60 -9.19
CA GLY A 51 1.77 21.56 -10.14
C GLY A 51 2.50 20.85 -11.28
N LYS A 52 2.20 21.18 -12.54
CA LYS A 52 2.98 20.68 -13.67
C LYS A 52 4.32 21.41 -13.76
N THR A 53 5.39 20.67 -14.05
CA THR A 53 6.66 21.28 -14.46
C THR A 53 6.72 21.45 -15.98
N ARG A 54 7.83 21.97 -16.51
CA ARG A 54 8.11 22.01 -17.96
C ARG A 54 8.25 20.62 -18.57
N HIS A 55 8.53 19.59 -17.78
CA HIS A 55 8.69 18.21 -18.26
C HIS A 55 7.42 17.41 -17.97
N GLU A 56 6.84 16.78 -18.99
CA GLU A 56 5.51 16.14 -18.93
C GLU A 56 5.40 14.99 -17.93
N LYS A 57 6.53 14.41 -17.51
CA LYS A 57 6.58 13.31 -16.54
C LYS A 57 6.91 13.75 -15.10
N ILE A 58 7.09 15.05 -14.83
CA ILE A 58 7.51 15.56 -13.52
C ILE A 58 6.43 16.51 -12.98
N PHE A 59 5.96 16.22 -11.77
CA PHE A 59 4.93 16.98 -11.06
C PHE A 59 5.47 17.45 -9.70
N ILE A 60 4.95 18.57 -9.21
CA ILE A 60 5.27 19.16 -7.91
C ILE A 60 4.08 18.90 -6.98
N GLY A 61 4.28 18.09 -5.93
CA GLY A 61 3.31 17.95 -4.85
C GLY A 61 3.24 19.21 -4.00
N LYS A 62 2.06 19.52 -3.44
CA LYS A 62 1.91 20.60 -2.46
C LYS A 62 2.20 20.05 -1.07
N PRO A 63 3.32 20.42 -0.43
CA PRO A 63 3.56 19.97 0.93
C PRO A 63 2.52 20.58 1.86
N ALA A 64 2.09 19.82 2.86
CA ALA A 64 1.47 20.39 4.05
C ALA A 64 2.53 21.22 4.79
N TYR A 65 2.24 22.49 5.05
CA TYR A 65 3.10 23.33 5.88
C TYR A 65 2.74 23.09 7.35
N GLU A 66 3.56 22.31 8.04
CA GLU A 66 3.51 22.21 9.50
C GLU A 66 4.68 22.96 10.14
N ASP A 67 4.42 23.56 11.30
CA ASP A 67 5.47 24.14 12.13
C ASP A 67 6.44 23.04 12.60
N ILE A 68 7.75 23.27 12.41
CA ILE A 68 8.76 22.26 12.69
C ILE A 68 8.86 21.90 14.17
N ASP A 69 8.59 22.85 15.06
CA ASP A 69 8.65 22.61 16.50
C ASP A 69 7.42 21.84 16.98
N GLU A 70 6.26 22.09 16.39
CA GLU A 70 5.07 21.26 16.57
C GLU A 70 5.29 19.81 16.11
N LEU A 71 5.86 19.62 14.91
CA LEU A 71 6.18 18.29 14.40
C LEU A 71 7.16 17.55 15.33
N LYS A 72 8.19 18.23 15.83
CA LYS A 72 9.15 17.63 16.79
C LYS A 72 8.46 17.22 18.09
N ARG A 73 7.54 18.03 18.63
CA ARG A 73 6.77 17.67 19.84
C ARG A 73 5.93 16.42 19.60
N LYS A 74 5.17 16.40 18.50
CA LYS A 74 4.35 15.27 18.04
C LYS A 74 5.16 13.97 17.89
N ILE A 75 6.33 14.02 17.25
CA ILE A 75 7.24 12.88 17.11
C ILE A 75 7.80 12.44 18.47
N GLY A 76 8.13 13.39 19.34
CA GLY A 76 8.59 13.12 20.70
C GLY A 76 7.55 12.34 21.51
N GLU A 77 6.29 12.74 21.46
CA GLU A 77 5.17 12.03 22.10
C GLU A 77 5.01 10.60 21.54
N LEU A 78 5.04 10.45 20.21
CA LEU A 78 4.98 9.14 19.57
C LEU A 78 6.12 8.23 20.03
N LYS A 79 7.33 8.76 20.22
CA LYS A 79 8.47 7.98 20.73
C LYS A 79 8.19 7.43 22.13
N PHE A 80 7.63 8.23 23.04
CA PHE A 80 7.29 7.76 24.38
C PHE A 80 6.18 6.70 24.34
N ILE A 81 5.16 6.89 23.50
CA ILE A 81 4.10 5.90 23.27
C ILE A 81 4.67 4.59 22.69
N ALA A 82 5.61 4.67 21.74
CA ALA A 82 6.21 3.47 21.14
C ALA A 82 6.98 2.62 22.16
N LEU A 83 7.55 3.24 23.21
CA LEU A 83 8.23 2.53 24.29
C LEU A 83 7.28 1.70 25.17
N THR A 84 5.98 2.03 25.21
CA THR A 84 4.99 1.24 25.97
C THR A 84 4.63 -0.07 25.27
N ARG A 85 4.94 -0.20 23.97
CA ARG A 85 4.61 -1.35 23.10
C ARG A 85 3.10 -1.64 23.01
N ASP A 86 2.27 -0.65 23.34
CA ASP A 86 0.83 -0.73 23.16
C ASP A 86 0.46 -0.40 21.71
N ASN A 87 0.17 -1.44 20.93
CA ASN A 87 -0.15 -1.30 19.51
C ASN A 87 -1.37 -0.42 19.26
N GLU A 88 -2.38 -0.42 20.14
CA GLU A 88 -3.58 0.39 19.93
C GLU A 88 -3.32 1.85 20.23
N LEU A 89 -2.52 2.14 21.26
CA LEU A 89 -2.09 3.50 21.56
C LEU A 89 -1.19 4.07 20.44
N ILE A 90 -0.29 3.25 19.90
CA ILE A 90 0.58 3.62 18.77
C ILE A 90 -0.27 3.93 17.53
N LYS A 91 -1.18 3.03 17.13
CA LYS A 91 -2.05 3.24 15.96
C LYS A 91 -2.90 4.50 16.12
N LYS A 92 -3.48 4.72 17.31
CA LYS A 92 -4.26 5.92 17.60
C LYS A 92 -3.43 7.19 17.47
N LYS A 93 -2.18 7.18 17.94
CA LYS A 93 -1.30 8.35 17.76
C LYS A 93 -0.94 8.54 16.29
N ILE A 94 -0.71 7.48 15.52
CA ILE A 94 -0.44 7.58 14.08
C ILE A 94 -1.64 8.19 13.33
N GLU A 95 -2.88 7.81 13.64
CA GLU A 95 -4.08 8.42 13.05
C GLU A 95 -4.20 9.92 13.34
N GLU A 96 -3.84 10.34 14.55
CA GLU A 96 -3.82 11.77 14.91
C GLU A 96 -2.75 12.54 14.12
N LEU A 97 -1.58 11.92 13.92
CA LEU A 97 -0.43 12.56 13.26
C LEU A 97 -0.52 12.55 11.74
N VAL A 98 -1.17 11.55 11.16
CA VAL A 98 -1.28 11.36 9.72
C VAL A 98 -2.76 11.21 9.38
N PRO A 99 -3.48 12.31 9.10
CA PRO A 99 -4.94 12.27 8.86
C PRO A 99 -5.37 11.37 7.70
N THR A 100 -4.45 11.12 6.76
CA THR A 100 -4.67 10.25 5.59
C THR A 100 -4.37 8.78 5.87
N TYR A 101 -3.87 8.44 7.07
CA TYR A 101 -3.69 7.07 7.51
C TYR A 101 -5.05 6.42 7.76
N LYS A 102 -5.26 5.27 7.13
CA LYS A 102 -6.45 4.44 7.32
C LYS A 102 -6.03 3.14 7.98
N ARG A 103 -6.71 2.76 9.07
CA ARG A 103 -6.59 1.40 9.60
C ARG A 103 -7.15 0.43 8.55
N PHE A 104 -6.31 -0.49 8.11
CA PHE A 104 -6.76 -1.65 7.34
C PHE A 104 -7.26 -2.69 8.33
N GLU A 105 -8.58 -2.82 8.43
CA GLU A 105 -9.20 -4.01 9.00
C GLU A 105 -9.17 -5.09 7.90
N ILE A 106 -8.57 -6.24 8.20
CA ILE A 106 -8.72 -7.41 7.33
C ILE A 106 -10.17 -7.88 7.54
N ASN A 107 -11.06 -7.56 6.61
CA ASN A 107 -12.29 -8.32 6.50
C ASN A 107 -11.90 -9.70 5.96
N ASP A 108 -12.18 -10.75 6.75
CA ASP A 108 -11.95 -12.16 6.37
C ASP A 108 -12.62 -12.54 5.02
N GLU A 109 -13.54 -11.72 4.50
CA GLU A 109 -14.17 -11.87 3.18
C GLU A 109 -13.23 -11.55 2.00
N ALA A 110 -12.07 -10.93 2.22
CA ALA A 110 -11.07 -10.69 1.17
C ALA A 110 -10.18 -11.91 0.89
N ALA A 111 -10.43 -13.05 1.53
CA ALA A 111 -9.99 -14.36 1.05
C ALA A 111 -10.83 -14.75 -0.17
N VAL A 112 -10.71 -13.99 -1.26
CA VAL A 112 -11.23 -14.39 -2.56
C VAL A 112 -10.43 -15.62 -2.98
N THR A 113 -11.05 -16.79 -2.84
CA THR A 113 -10.56 -18.02 -3.45
C THR A 113 -10.55 -17.83 -4.95
N PHE A 114 -9.35 -17.73 -5.54
CA PHE A 114 -9.18 -17.77 -6.98
C PHE A 114 -9.18 -19.24 -7.42
N GLU A 115 -10.32 -19.74 -7.90
CA GLU A 115 -10.31 -20.91 -8.78
C GLU A 115 -10.39 -20.44 -10.23
N ASN A 116 -9.42 -20.84 -11.05
CA ASN A 116 -9.40 -20.65 -12.50
C ASN A 116 -9.49 -19.18 -12.99
N GLY A 117 -9.02 -18.21 -12.21
CA GLY A 117 -8.79 -16.85 -12.68
C GLY A 117 -10.05 -15.97 -12.85
N GLU A 118 -11.20 -16.37 -12.32
CA GLU A 118 -12.41 -15.53 -12.29
C GLU A 118 -12.80 -15.13 -10.86
N VAL A 119 -13.14 -13.86 -10.67
CA VAL A 119 -13.68 -13.33 -9.40
C VAL A 119 -15.15 -13.69 -9.33
N LEU A 120 -15.51 -14.64 -8.47
CA LEU A 120 -16.91 -14.94 -8.16
C LEU A 120 -17.45 -13.86 -7.21
N ASN A 121 -18.25 -12.92 -7.73
CA ASN A 121 -19.06 -12.04 -6.88
C ASN A 121 -20.26 -12.83 -6.34
N SER A 122 -20.21 -13.19 -5.07
CA SER A 122 -21.40 -13.60 -4.30
C SER A 122 -22.34 -12.40 -4.17
N ARG A 123 -23.63 -12.61 -4.46
CA ARG A 123 -24.70 -11.62 -4.28
C ARG A 123 -24.87 -11.20 -2.82
#